data_AF-A0A972TBM0-F1
#
_entry.id   AF-A0A972TBM0-F1
#
_cell.length_a   1.000
_cell.length_b   1.000
_cell.length_c   1.000
_cell.angle_alpha   90.00
_cell.angle_beta   90.00
_cell.angle_gamma   90.00
#
_symmetry.space_group_name_H-M   'P 1'
#
loop_
_entity.id
_entity.type
_entity.pdbx_description
1 polymer ?
#
loop_
_entity_poly.entity_id
_entity_poly.type
_entity_poly.pdbx_seq_one_letter_code
_entity_poly.pdbx_strand_id
1 'polypeptide(L)'
;MPFKKSQILLAGILIFILMTACSVLSVVPSVAPGQVETVVVQTAQAQLTQFAVNTLVVQLTQLAQASPTPLPATSTVAPPTLTATATLTATPLPPTATLPPTSTPIVATVTPLPTSTYSITPVPCFAIRFIADVTVPDDTVMTPNQSFVKTWRLQNAGSCAWSPDFDIVFVGGSVMGAPGAQKLNTTINPGQNVDISLTMTAPSTEGVYKGDWKLRSSTGVVFGLGRTGDVPFWVKIQVKPMVVLTAAPGTALDFAASYCQASWTSSVKTLSCPSPANDFANGSITYTVSPRLEGGYQDDEPALVLIPSNGSGGFINGRFPAITVQSGDRFQALIGCLDNSPGCNVMFQLNYSIGGGAVQNLGSWTEVSDGNWQRIDIPVGGLAGQSVQFILYANNNNGTSTDDRLFLLVPIIKR
;
A
#
# COMPACT_ATOMS: atom_id res chain seq x y z
N MET A 1 49.36 63.07 -7.13
CA MET A 1 49.19 61.87 -6.28
C MET A 1 47.74 61.39 -6.32
N PRO A 2 47.36 60.46 -7.24
CA PRO A 2 46.12 59.70 -7.05
C PRO A 2 46.24 58.24 -7.54
N PHE A 3 47.33 57.53 -7.27
CA PHE A 3 47.52 56.14 -7.74
C PHE A 3 47.54 55.07 -6.63
N LYS A 4 47.47 55.47 -5.35
CA LYS A 4 47.55 54.53 -4.21
C LYS A 4 46.20 54.01 -3.69
N LYS A 5 45.06 54.58 -4.07
CA LYS A 5 43.74 54.14 -3.55
C LYS A 5 43.08 53.00 -4.34
N SER A 6 43.41 52.81 -5.61
CA SER A 6 42.78 51.78 -6.46
C SER A 6 43.37 50.37 -6.24
N GLN A 7 44.67 50.26 -5.93
CA GLN A 7 45.30 48.96 -5.67
C GLN A 7 44.98 48.39 -4.27
N ILE A 8 44.60 49.23 -3.31
CA ILE A 8 44.16 48.78 -1.98
C ILE A 8 42.73 48.21 -2.06
N LEU A 9 41.89 48.71 -2.97
CA LEU A 9 40.53 48.19 -3.16
C LEU A 9 40.52 46.83 -3.88
N LEU A 10 41.39 46.62 -4.88
CA LEU A 10 41.49 45.32 -5.57
C LEU A 10 42.17 44.24 -4.71
N ALA A 11 43.15 44.60 -3.86
CA ALA A 11 43.75 43.65 -2.91
C ALA A 11 42.77 43.26 -1.79
N GLY A 12 41.90 44.18 -1.36
CA GLY A 12 40.86 43.90 -0.36
C GLY A 12 39.79 42.94 -0.85
N ILE A 13 39.39 43.02 -2.13
CA ILE A 13 38.37 42.13 -2.71
C ILE A 13 38.93 40.72 -2.98
N LEU A 14 40.21 40.59 -3.35
CA LEU A 14 40.83 39.28 -3.54
C LEU A 14 41.08 38.54 -2.21
N ILE A 15 41.37 39.27 -1.12
CA ILE A 15 41.57 38.69 0.22
C ILE A 15 40.23 38.31 0.88
N PHE A 16 39.13 38.99 0.56
CA PHE A 16 37.79 38.61 1.04
C PHE A 16 37.23 37.35 0.33
N ILE A 17 37.62 37.10 -0.93
CA ILE A 17 37.24 35.89 -1.68
C ILE A 17 38.06 34.66 -1.26
N LEU A 18 39.28 34.85 -0.70
CA LEU A 18 40.14 33.76 -0.22
C LEU A 18 39.91 33.35 1.25
N MET A 19 39.15 34.12 2.05
CA MET A 19 38.87 33.79 3.45
C MET A 19 37.51 33.13 3.73
N THR A 20 36.69 32.85 2.70
CA THR A 20 35.45 32.05 2.84
C THR A 20 35.60 30.59 2.41
N ALA A 21 36.80 30.13 2.07
CA ALA A 21 37.06 28.76 1.59
C ALA A 21 37.45 27.73 2.67
N CYS A 22 37.33 28.07 3.97
CA CYS A 22 37.62 27.13 5.05
C CYS A 22 36.61 27.21 6.19
N SER A 23 35.37 26.86 5.89
CA SER A 23 34.36 26.47 6.90
C SER A 23 33.42 25.41 6.33
N VAL A 24 33.97 24.44 5.58
CA VAL A 24 33.30 23.17 5.34
C VAL A 24 33.55 22.27 6.55
N LEU A 25 32.78 22.51 7.61
CA LEU A 25 32.56 21.50 8.64
C LEU A 25 32.04 20.25 7.92
N SER A 26 32.81 19.16 8.04
CA SER A 26 32.40 17.84 7.59
C SER A 26 31.16 17.41 8.36
N VAL A 27 29.98 17.73 7.84
CA VAL A 27 28.75 17.04 8.21
C VAL A 27 28.88 15.64 7.62
N VAL A 28 29.37 14.71 8.43
CA VAL A 28 29.20 13.29 8.14
C VAL A 28 27.70 13.05 8.29
N PRO A 29 26.97 12.64 7.23
CA PRO A 29 25.58 12.29 7.40
C PRO A 29 25.52 11.08 8.32
N SER A 30 24.98 11.27 9.53
CA SER A 30 24.61 10.17 10.41
C SER A 30 23.47 9.41 9.74
N VAL A 31 23.81 8.37 8.99
CA VAL A 31 22.84 7.45 8.40
C VAL A 31 22.16 6.71 9.55
N ALA A 32 20.87 6.99 9.78
CA ALA A 32 20.06 6.24 10.73
C ALA A 32 20.06 4.74 10.33
N PRO A 33 20.18 3.80 11.30
CA PRO A 33 20.14 2.37 11.02
C PRO A 33 18.78 2.02 10.39
N GLY A 34 18.79 1.78 9.09
CA GLY A 34 17.60 1.54 8.25
C GLY A 34 17.75 2.03 6.81
N GLN A 35 18.57 3.05 6.55
CA GLN A 35 18.80 3.58 5.19
C GLN A 35 19.84 2.78 4.38
N VAL A 36 20.68 1.98 5.05
CA VAL A 36 21.66 1.10 4.38
C VAL A 36 20.96 -0.13 3.76
N GLU A 37 19.86 -0.60 4.36
CA GLU A 37 19.09 -1.74 3.83
C GLU A 37 18.33 -1.37 2.54
N THR A 38 17.78 -0.15 2.44
CA THR A 38 16.97 0.28 1.30
C THR A 38 17.79 0.42 0.00
N VAL A 39 19.02 0.91 0.09
CA VAL A 39 19.90 1.10 -1.09
C VAL A 39 20.37 -0.26 -1.64
N VAL A 40 20.56 -1.25 -0.77
CA VAL A 40 20.93 -2.63 -1.16
C VAL A 40 19.74 -3.35 -1.82
N VAL A 41 18.50 -3.10 -1.38
CA VAL A 41 17.28 -3.65 -2.00
C VAL A 41 17.04 -3.03 -3.39
N GLN A 42 17.26 -1.73 -3.57
CA GLN A 42 17.08 -1.06 -4.86
C GLN A 42 18.09 -1.53 -5.93
N THR A 43 19.34 -1.82 -5.55
CA THR A 43 20.33 -2.38 -6.48
C THR A 43 20.02 -3.84 -6.85
N ALA A 44 19.45 -4.63 -5.95
CA ALA A 44 19.01 -6.00 -6.24
C ALA A 44 17.85 -6.07 -7.25
N GLN A 45 16.89 -5.13 -7.18
CA GLN A 45 15.76 -5.10 -8.13
C GLN A 45 16.18 -4.70 -9.56
N ALA A 46 17.18 -3.83 -9.70
CA ALA A 46 17.74 -3.47 -11.00
C ALA A 46 18.43 -4.66 -11.69
N GLN A 47 19.20 -5.46 -10.94
CA GLN A 47 19.86 -6.66 -11.48
C GLN A 47 18.87 -7.76 -11.88
N LEU A 48 17.81 -7.99 -11.08
CA LEU A 48 16.77 -8.98 -11.40
C LEU A 48 16.01 -8.63 -12.70
N THR A 49 15.80 -7.34 -12.96
CA THR A 49 15.15 -6.85 -14.20
C THR A 49 16.03 -7.10 -15.43
N GLN A 50 17.35 -6.91 -15.31
CA GLN A 50 18.31 -7.20 -16.39
C GLN A 50 18.35 -8.71 -16.72
N PHE A 51 18.31 -9.58 -15.70
CA PHE A 51 18.25 -11.03 -15.91
C PHE A 51 16.96 -11.44 -16.65
N ALA A 52 15.79 -10.92 -16.25
CA ALA A 52 14.52 -11.26 -16.87
C ALA A 52 14.45 -10.90 -18.38
N VAL A 53 15.03 -9.76 -18.77
CA VAL A 53 15.09 -9.32 -20.17
C VAL A 53 15.98 -10.24 -21.01
N ASN A 54 17.14 -10.63 -20.49
CA ASN A 54 18.04 -11.54 -21.21
C ASN A 54 17.44 -12.95 -21.40
N THR A 55 16.65 -13.45 -20.43
CA THR A 55 15.98 -14.76 -20.56
C THR A 55 14.92 -14.75 -21.67
N LEU A 56 14.17 -13.66 -21.81
CA LEU A 56 13.15 -13.49 -22.86
C LEU A 56 13.76 -13.52 -24.27
N VAL A 57 14.94 -12.92 -24.47
CA VAL A 57 15.64 -12.91 -25.76
C VAL A 57 16.11 -14.31 -26.18
N VAL A 58 16.59 -15.13 -25.23
CA VAL A 58 17.00 -16.52 -25.50
C VAL A 58 15.79 -17.40 -25.88
N GLN A 59 14.66 -17.22 -25.21
CA GLN A 59 13.45 -18.02 -25.44
C GLN A 59 12.83 -17.75 -26.82
N LEU A 60 12.86 -16.48 -27.27
CA LEU A 60 12.42 -16.10 -28.62
C LEU A 60 13.34 -16.65 -29.72
N THR A 61 14.64 -16.78 -29.45
CA THR A 61 15.61 -17.32 -30.43
C THR A 61 15.44 -18.83 -30.63
N GLN A 62 15.03 -19.57 -29.59
CA GLN A 62 14.78 -21.02 -29.69
C GLN A 62 13.51 -21.38 -30.47
N LEU A 63 12.48 -20.52 -30.47
CA LEU A 63 11.25 -20.72 -31.25
C LEU A 63 11.46 -20.53 -32.76
N ALA A 64 12.54 -19.86 -33.19
CA ALA A 64 12.84 -19.60 -34.59
C ALA A 64 13.59 -20.74 -35.31
N GLN A 65 14.07 -21.79 -34.60
CA GLN A 65 14.88 -22.86 -35.17
C GLN A 65 14.14 -24.19 -35.45
N ALA A 66 12.81 -24.25 -35.26
CA ALA A 66 12.03 -25.44 -35.62
C ALA A 66 11.73 -25.46 -37.15
N SER A 67 12.48 -26.28 -37.89
CA SER A 67 12.31 -26.54 -39.33
C SER A 67 11.37 -27.76 -39.57
N PRO A 68 10.69 -27.86 -40.74
CA PRO A 68 9.49 -28.69 -40.89
C PRO A 68 9.77 -30.16 -41.23
N THR A 69 8.91 -31.04 -40.69
CA THR A 69 8.88 -32.50 -40.89
C THR A 69 8.22 -32.87 -42.23
N PRO A 70 8.78 -33.78 -43.05
CA PRO A 70 8.08 -34.37 -44.19
C PRO A 70 7.24 -35.62 -43.82
N LEU A 71 6.15 -35.79 -44.56
CA LEU A 71 5.04 -36.77 -44.46
C LEU A 71 5.46 -38.22 -44.86
N PRO A 72 4.75 -39.30 -44.43
CA PRO A 72 5.24 -40.66 -44.59
C PRO A 72 4.72 -41.36 -45.87
N ALA A 73 5.51 -42.31 -46.38
CA ALA A 73 5.07 -43.29 -47.38
C ALA A 73 5.22 -44.72 -46.84
N THR A 74 4.22 -45.53 -47.18
CA THR A 74 3.87 -46.88 -46.75
C THR A 74 4.70 -48.03 -47.35
N SER A 75 4.89 -49.07 -46.52
CA SER A 75 4.84 -50.53 -46.77
C SER A 75 5.44 -51.17 -48.04
N THR A 76 6.34 -52.17 -47.89
CA THR A 76 6.23 -53.55 -48.47
C THR A 76 7.45 -54.46 -48.16
N VAL A 77 7.14 -55.66 -47.62
CA VAL A 77 7.65 -57.06 -47.83
C VAL A 77 9.15 -57.37 -48.11
N ALA A 78 9.67 -58.39 -47.39
CA ALA A 78 11.00 -59.04 -47.44
C ALA A 78 11.15 -60.12 -48.58
N PRO A 79 12.15 -61.05 -48.63
CA PRO A 79 13.65 -61.07 -48.51
C PRO A 79 14.27 -61.73 -49.80
N PRO A 80 15.39 -62.53 -49.82
CA PRO A 80 16.76 -62.47 -49.26
C PRO A 80 17.82 -62.21 -50.41
N THR A 81 19.16 -62.24 -50.29
CA THR A 81 20.05 -63.45 -50.38
C THR A 81 21.55 -63.08 -50.56
N LEU A 82 22.45 -63.98 -50.11
CA LEU A 82 23.84 -64.35 -50.54
C LEU A 82 25.13 -63.56 -50.13
N THR A 83 25.80 -64.14 -49.14
CA THR A 83 27.22 -64.58 -48.92
C THR A 83 28.35 -64.37 -49.96
N ALA A 84 29.55 -63.94 -49.48
CA ALA A 84 30.93 -64.51 -49.68
C ALA A 84 31.99 -63.49 -49.14
N THR A 85 32.89 -63.74 -48.15
CA THR A 85 34.10 -64.61 -48.07
C THR A 85 35.19 -64.18 -49.08
N ALA A 86 36.49 -63.96 -48.82
CA ALA A 86 37.39 -63.85 -47.66
C ALA A 86 38.80 -63.39 -48.14
N THR A 87 39.65 -62.90 -47.22
CA THR A 87 41.15 -63.10 -47.12
C THR A 87 42.07 -62.58 -48.26
N LEU A 88 43.37 -62.25 -48.14
CA LEU A 88 44.57 -62.66 -47.37
C LEU A 88 45.56 -61.45 -47.32
N THR A 89 46.26 -61.14 -46.22
CA THR A 89 47.58 -61.62 -45.73
C THR A 89 48.81 -60.81 -46.22
N ALA A 90 49.71 -60.56 -45.25
CA ALA A 90 50.86 -59.66 -45.22
C ALA A 90 52.16 -60.20 -45.86
N THR A 91 53.10 -59.31 -46.22
CA THR A 91 54.59 -59.49 -46.21
C THR A 91 55.34 -58.14 -46.47
N PRO A 92 56.68 -57.99 -46.28
CA PRO A 92 57.26 -57.03 -45.31
C PRO A 92 58.19 -55.93 -45.88
N LEU A 93 58.64 -55.06 -44.95
CA LEU A 93 59.43 -53.82 -45.04
C LEU A 93 60.83 -53.90 -45.72
N PRO A 94 61.36 -52.77 -46.24
CA PRO A 94 62.65 -52.25 -45.76
C PRO A 94 62.66 -50.72 -45.46
N PRO A 95 63.66 -50.20 -44.71
CA PRO A 95 63.59 -48.94 -43.96
C PRO A 95 64.08 -47.72 -44.77
N THR A 96 64.12 -46.54 -44.14
CA THR A 96 64.78 -45.25 -44.53
C THR A 96 63.73 -44.13 -44.74
N ALA A 97 63.81 -42.90 -44.23
CA ALA A 97 64.79 -42.13 -43.47
C ALA A 97 64.06 -41.23 -42.45
N THR A 98 64.72 -40.93 -41.34
CA THR A 98 64.26 -40.02 -40.29
C THR A 98 64.33 -38.57 -40.77
N LEU A 99 63.18 -37.91 -40.93
CA LEU A 99 63.09 -36.45 -41.15
C LEU A 99 62.97 -35.71 -39.80
N PRO A 100 63.52 -34.49 -39.68
CA PRO A 100 63.55 -33.70 -38.45
C PRO A 100 62.14 -33.26 -38.01
N PRO A 101 61.94 -32.90 -36.72
CA PRO A 101 60.61 -32.68 -36.15
C PRO A 101 59.93 -31.45 -36.76
N THR A 102 58.82 -31.70 -37.46
CA THR A 102 57.84 -30.70 -37.88
C THR A 102 57.09 -30.16 -36.65
N SER A 103 57.03 -28.85 -36.50
CA SER A 103 56.26 -28.16 -35.45
C SER A 103 54.79 -28.53 -35.52
N THR A 104 54.30 -29.21 -34.49
CA THR A 104 52.90 -29.58 -34.34
C THR A 104 52.08 -28.31 -34.05
N PRO A 105 51.04 -27.98 -34.83
CA PRO A 105 50.10 -26.93 -34.43
C PRO A 105 49.34 -27.41 -33.20
N ILE A 106 49.39 -26.61 -32.12
CA ILE A 106 48.62 -26.86 -30.90
C ILE A 106 47.14 -26.75 -31.26
N VAL A 107 46.44 -27.89 -31.25
CA VAL A 107 44.98 -27.93 -31.28
C VAL A 107 44.50 -27.36 -29.96
N ALA A 108 43.82 -26.21 -29.99
CA ALA A 108 43.19 -25.63 -28.82
C ALA A 108 42.03 -26.55 -28.38
N THR A 109 42.19 -27.20 -27.24
CA THR A 109 41.14 -27.95 -26.57
C THR A 109 40.05 -26.98 -26.12
N VAL A 110 38.91 -26.96 -26.82
CA VAL A 110 37.73 -26.22 -26.36
C VAL A 110 37.26 -26.81 -25.04
N THR A 111 37.54 -26.10 -23.95
CA THR A 111 37.02 -26.44 -22.62
C THR A 111 35.50 -26.18 -22.65
N PRO A 112 34.63 -27.16 -22.38
CA PRO A 112 33.19 -26.92 -22.36
C PRO A 112 32.89 -25.88 -21.27
N LEU A 113 32.23 -24.79 -21.68
CA LEU A 113 31.74 -23.75 -20.78
C LEU A 113 30.86 -24.39 -19.69
N PRO A 114 30.98 -24.01 -18.40
CA PRO A 114 30.18 -24.60 -17.33
C PRO A 114 28.69 -24.50 -17.67
N THR A 115 28.05 -25.65 -17.80
CA THR A 115 26.59 -25.74 -17.96
C THR A 115 25.96 -25.32 -16.64
N SER A 116 25.26 -24.18 -16.62
CA SER A 116 24.47 -23.75 -15.47
C SER A 116 23.39 -24.80 -15.17
N THR A 117 23.61 -25.58 -14.11
CA THR A 117 22.60 -26.49 -13.59
C THR A 117 21.62 -25.66 -12.76
N TYR A 118 20.47 -25.32 -13.34
CA TYR A 118 19.37 -24.76 -12.57
C TYR A 118 18.93 -25.81 -11.53
N SER A 119 19.20 -25.52 -10.26
CA SER A 119 18.69 -26.33 -9.15
C SER A 119 17.18 -26.14 -9.08
N ILE A 120 16.41 -27.12 -9.57
CA ILE A 120 14.97 -27.21 -9.35
C ILE A 120 14.72 -27.52 -7.87
N THR A 121 14.64 -26.48 -7.05
CA THR A 121 14.23 -26.64 -5.66
C THR A 121 12.77 -27.09 -5.61
N PRO A 122 12.45 -28.22 -4.95
CA PRO A 122 11.09 -28.72 -4.87
C PRO A 122 10.15 -27.69 -4.26
N VAL A 123 8.98 -27.48 -4.89
CA VAL A 123 7.93 -26.64 -4.31
C VAL A 123 7.32 -27.37 -3.11
N PRO A 124 7.31 -26.77 -1.91
CA PRO A 124 6.71 -27.40 -0.74
C PRO A 124 5.20 -27.62 -0.95
N CYS A 125 4.66 -28.67 -0.32
CA CYS A 125 3.23 -28.99 -0.40
C CYS A 125 2.36 -27.82 0.07
N PHE A 126 2.68 -27.25 1.23
CA PHE A 126 2.00 -26.07 1.78
C PHE A 126 2.92 -24.86 1.73
N ALA A 127 2.49 -23.82 1.00
CA ALA A 127 3.22 -22.55 0.92
C ALA A 127 2.23 -21.41 0.69
N ILE A 128 2.45 -20.28 1.36
CA ILE A 128 1.62 -19.08 1.22
C ILE A 128 2.45 -18.00 0.55
N ARG A 129 1.85 -17.31 -0.43
CA ARG A 129 2.33 -16.01 -0.88
C ARG A 129 1.35 -14.93 -0.44
N PHE A 130 1.85 -13.93 0.28
CA PHE A 130 1.09 -12.74 0.63
C PHE A 130 0.91 -11.87 -0.62
N ILE A 131 -0.32 -11.41 -0.88
CA ILE A 131 -0.64 -10.55 -2.01
C ILE A 131 -0.91 -9.12 -1.54
N ALA A 132 -1.80 -8.93 -0.57
CA ALA A 132 -2.15 -7.61 -0.06
C ALA A 132 -2.91 -7.68 1.28
N ASP A 133 -2.83 -6.58 2.03
CA ASP A 133 -3.87 -6.20 2.97
C ASP A 133 -5.03 -5.61 2.16
N VAL A 134 -6.16 -6.32 2.11
CA VAL A 134 -7.36 -5.82 1.41
C VAL A 134 -8.05 -4.77 2.26
N THR A 135 -8.08 -4.96 3.58
CA THR A 135 -8.56 -3.97 4.54
C THR A 135 -7.54 -3.81 5.67
N VAL A 136 -7.60 -2.66 6.35
CA VAL A 136 -6.74 -2.33 7.50
C VAL A 136 -5.26 -2.54 7.19
N PRO A 137 -4.64 -1.69 6.35
CA PRO A 137 -3.19 -1.69 6.17
C PRO A 137 -2.46 -1.56 7.51
N ASP A 138 -1.19 -1.96 7.53
CA ASP A 138 -0.36 -1.79 8.72
C ASP A 138 -0.36 -0.35 9.23
N ASP A 139 -0.35 -0.22 10.55
CA ASP A 139 -0.34 1.05 11.28
C ASP A 139 -1.62 1.89 11.14
N THR A 140 -2.72 1.29 10.67
CA THR A 140 -4.06 1.92 10.71
C THR A 140 -4.39 2.39 12.12
N VAL A 141 -4.73 3.68 12.25
CA VAL A 141 -5.14 4.28 13.53
C VAL A 141 -6.58 3.92 13.84
N MET A 142 -6.83 3.47 15.06
CA MET A 142 -8.14 3.08 15.56
C MET A 142 -8.39 3.66 16.95
N THR A 143 -9.66 3.87 17.26
CA THR A 143 -10.08 4.28 18.59
C THR A 143 -10.22 3.08 19.52
N PRO A 144 -10.10 3.27 20.86
CA PRO A 144 -10.33 2.21 21.82
C PRO A 144 -11.68 1.50 21.61
N ASN A 145 -11.67 0.16 21.62
CA ASN A 145 -12.86 -0.69 21.42
C ASN A 145 -13.51 -0.58 20.03
N GLN A 146 -12.85 0.05 19.05
CA GLN A 146 -13.36 0.11 17.68
C GLN A 146 -13.43 -1.30 17.07
N SER A 147 -14.60 -1.68 16.57
CA SER A 147 -14.76 -2.92 15.80
C SER A 147 -14.31 -2.71 14.35
N PHE A 148 -13.63 -3.69 13.78
CA PHE A 148 -13.14 -3.66 12.40
C PHE A 148 -13.08 -5.07 11.79
N VAL A 149 -13.01 -5.16 10.46
CA VAL A 149 -12.81 -6.41 9.73
C VAL A 149 -11.45 -6.35 9.04
N LYS A 150 -10.56 -7.28 9.39
CA LYS A 150 -9.26 -7.46 8.72
C LYS A 150 -9.40 -8.51 7.62
N THR A 151 -8.99 -8.15 6.41
CA THR A 151 -9.00 -9.04 5.25
C THR A 151 -7.61 -9.11 4.62
N TRP A 152 -7.05 -10.30 4.55
CA TRP A 152 -5.81 -10.57 3.82
C TRP A 152 -6.12 -11.27 2.50
N ARG A 153 -5.44 -10.87 1.43
CA ARG A 153 -5.39 -11.63 0.18
C ARG A 153 -4.14 -12.50 0.17
N LEU A 154 -4.34 -13.81 0.13
CA LEU A 154 -3.28 -14.81 0.10
C LEU A 154 -3.37 -15.62 -1.20
N GLN A 155 -2.25 -16.13 -1.67
CA GLN A 155 -2.18 -17.08 -2.78
C GLN A 155 -1.63 -18.42 -2.29
N ASN A 156 -2.23 -19.52 -2.75
CA ASN A 156 -1.66 -20.85 -2.58
C ASN A 156 -0.44 -21.00 -3.50
N ALA A 157 0.75 -20.89 -2.92
CA ALA A 157 2.02 -21.02 -3.62
C ALA A 157 2.64 -22.43 -3.48
N GLY A 158 1.93 -23.36 -2.84
CA GLY A 158 2.35 -24.74 -2.66
C GLY A 158 1.94 -25.64 -3.82
N SER A 159 2.35 -26.91 -3.76
CA SER A 159 1.95 -27.94 -4.71
C SER A 159 0.65 -28.68 -4.34
N CYS A 160 0.16 -28.51 -3.11
CA CYS A 160 -1.05 -29.14 -2.62
C CYS A 160 -2.22 -28.15 -2.50
N ALA A 161 -3.44 -28.60 -2.77
CA ALA A 161 -4.64 -27.81 -2.52
C ALA A 161 -4.89 -27.64 -1.01
N TRP A 162 -5.37 -26.46 -0.62
CA TRP A 162 -5.91 -26.23 0.72
C TRP A 162 -7.36 -26.68 0.73
N SER A 163 -7.70 -27.65 1.59
CA SER A 163 -9.08 -28.14 1.68
C SER A 163 -9.95 -27.22 2.53
N PRO A 164 -11.29 -27.36 2.48
CA PRO A 164 -12.22 -26.57 3.31
C PRO A 164 -11.98 -26.72 4.83
N ASP A 165 -11.33 -27.81 5.25
CA ASP A 165 -10.99 -28.11 6.64
C ASP A 165 -9.70 -27.45 7.14
N PHE A 166 -9.05 -26.64 6.30
CA PHE A 166 -7.94 -25.82 6.73
C PHE A 166 -8.45 -24.69 7.62
N ASP A 167 -7.63 -24.28 8.58
CA ASP A 167 -7.93 -23.17 9.47
C ASP A 167 -6.94 -22.02 9.24
N ILE A 168 -7.41 -20.78 9.35
CA ILE A 168 -6.56 -19.68 9.81
C ILE A 168 -6.46 -19.78 11.34
N VAL A 169 -5.26 -19.70 11.90
CA VAL A 169 -4.98 -19.88 13.33
C VAL A 169 -4.13 -18.75 13.89
N PHE A 170 -4.50 -18.29 15.09
CA PHE A 170 -3.74 -17.30 15.83
C PHE A 170 -2.49 -17.95 16.42
N VAL A 171 -1.32 -17.32 16.25
CA VAL A 171 -0.03 -17.87 16.71
C VAL A 171 0.76 -16.94 17.64
N GLY A 172 0.37 -15.67 17.79
CA GLY A 172 1.05 -14.76 18.70
C GLY A 172 0.58 -13.31 18.65
N GLY A 173 0.99 -12.53 19.65
CA GLY A 173 0.66 -11.11 19.76
C GLY A 173 -0.71 -10.85 20.42
N SER A 174 -1.47 -9.89 19.90
CA SER A 174 -2.81 -9.52 20.34
C SER A 174 -3.86 -10.13 19.41
N VAL A 175 -4.78 -10.93 19.96
CA VAL A 175 -5.86 -11.59 19.20
C VAL A 175 -6.98 -10.62 18.81
N MET A 176 -7.08 -9.45 19.47
CA MET A 176 -8.04 -8.39 19.17
C MET A 176 -9.48 -8.91 19.02
N GLY A 177 -9.90 -9.83 19.90
CA GLY A 177 -11.27 -10.37 19.92
C GLY A 177 -11.61 -11.36 18.79
N ALA A 178 -10.70 -11.67 17.88
CA ALA A 178 -10.92 -12.69 16.86
C ALA A 178 -10.98 -14.11 17.46
N PRO A 179 -11.65 -15.07 16.80
CA PRO A 179 -11.57 -16.47 17.20
C PRO A 179 -10.13 -16.99 17.03
N GLY A 180 -9.67 -17.86 17.94
CA GLY A 180 -8.32 -18.44 17.86
C GLY A 180 -8.07 -19.32 16.62
N ALA A 181 -9.15 -19.80 15.99
CA ALA A 181 -9.12 -20.49 14.70
C ALA A 181 -10.43 -20.26 13.92
N GLN A 182 -10.35 -20.19 12.59
CA GLN A 182 -11.52 -20.13 11.70
C GLN A 182 -11.27 -20.99 10.45
N LYS A 183 -12.24 -21.84 10.08
CA LYS A 183 -12.17 -22.66 8.87
C LYS A 183 -12.19 -21.81 7.60
N LEU A 184 -11.46 -22.25 6.57
CA LEU A 184 -11.50 -21.65 5.24
C LEU A 184 -12.81 -21.93 4.50
N ASN A 185 -13.46 -23.08 4.78
CA ASN A 185 -14.75 -23.49 4.20
C ASN A 185 -14.80 -23.52 2.66
N THR A 186 -13.65 -23.48 2.00
CA THR A 186 -13.52 -23.53 0.55
C THR A 186 -12.21 -24.22 0.16
N THR A 187 -12.14 -24.73 -1.07
CA THR A 187 -10.92 -25.33 -1.62
C THR A 187 -10.12 -24.28 -2.37
N ILE A 188 -8.83 -24.16 -2.08
CA ILE A 188 -7.90 -23.24 -2.77
C ILE A 188 -6.82 -24.07 -3.46
N ASN A 189 -6.91 -24.17 -4.79
CA ASN A 189 -5.94 -24.91 -5.60
C ASN A 189 -4.60 -24.14 -5.73
N PRO A 190 -3.49 -24.84 -6.01
CA PRO A 190 -2.22 -24.19 -6.34
C PRO A 190 -2.38 -23.05 -7.37
N GLY A 191 -1.79 -21.90 -7.07
CA GLY A 191 -1.85 -20.67 -7.86
C GLY A 191 -3.08 -19.79 -7.60
N GLN A 192 -4.11 -20.27 -6.90
CA GLN A 192 -5.33 -19.49 -6.64
C GLN A 192 -5.16 -18.52 -5.47
N ASN A 193 -5.86 -17.38 -5.58
CA ASN A 193 -5.96 -16.39 -4.51
C ASN A 193 -7.21 -16.63 -3.65
N VAL A 194 -7.14 -16.23 -2.39
CA VAL A 194 -8.25 -16.24 -1.43
C VAL A 194 -8.19 -15.00 -0.55
N ASP A 195 -9.36 -14.45 -0.24
CA ASP A 195 -9.53 -13.38 0.74
C ASP A 195 -10.02 -13.99 2.05
N ILE A 196 -9.23 -13.86 3.12
CA ILE A 196 -9.57 -14.38 4.45
C ILE A 196 -9.89 -13.20 5.34
N SER A 197 -11.10 -13.18 5.90
CA SER A 197 -11.62 -12.09 6.73
C SER A 197 -11.85 -12.53 8.18
N LEU A 198 -11.42 -11.69 9.13
CA LEU A 198 -11.69 -11.84 10.56
C LEU A 198 -12.29 -10.54 11.13
N THR A 199 -13.35 -10.69 11.92
CA THR A 199 -13.91 -9.58 12.72
C THR A 199 -13.09 -9.43 14.00
N MET A 200 -12.67 -8.20 14.30
CA MET A 200 -11.79 -7.86 15.41
C MET A 200 -12.27 -6.60 16.13
N THR A 201 -11.78 -6.40 17.35
CA THR A 201 -12.01 -5.23 18.18
C THR A 201 -10.67 -4.69 18.66
N ALA A 202 -10.42 -3.42 18.37
CA ALA A 202 -9.24 -2.69 18.81
C ALA A 202 -9.21 -2.66 20.35
N PRO A 203 -8.05 -2.92 21.00
CA PRO A 203 -7.94 -2.89 22.45
C PRO A 203 -8.38 -1.55 23.07
N SER A 204 -8.78 -1.58 24.35
CA SER A 204 -9.27 -0.39 25.07
C SER A 204 -8.18 0.61 25.45
N THR A 205 -6.92 0.21 25.35
CA THR A 205 -5.77 1.00 25.82
C THR A 205 -4.96 1.47 24.63
N GLU A 206 -4.49 2.72 24.67
CA GLU A 206 -3.56 3.28 23.69
C GLU A 206 -2.34 2.38 23.47
N GLY A 207 -1.90 2.24 22.23
CA GLY A 207 -0.68 1.53 21.90
C GLY A 207 -0.67 0.94 20.49
N VAL A 208 0.48 0.37 20.12
CA VAL A 208 0.63 -0.39 18.89
C VAL A 208 0.33 -1.86 19.18
N TYR A 209 -0.59 -2.44 18.44
CA TYR A 209 -0.98 -3.85 18.59
C TYR A 209 -0.72 -4.61 17.31
N LYS A 210 -0.13 -5.79 17.44
CA LYS A 210 0.12 -6.72 16.35
C LYS A 210 -0.44 -8.09 16.70
N GLY A 211 -1.15 -8.72 15.76
CA GLY A 211 -1.63 -10.11 15.85
C GLY A 211 -1.06 -10.94 14.71
N ASP A 212 -0.40 -12.05 15.05
CA ASP A 212 0.28 -12.94 14.12
C ASP A 212 -0.56 -14.20 13.84
N TRP A 213 -0.67 -14.56 12.56
CA TRP A 213 -1.53 -15.62 12.06
C TRP A 213 -0.79 -16.54 11.09
N LYS A 214 -1.21 -17.81 11.07
CA LYS A 214 -0.75 -18.85 10.14
C LYS A 214 -1.94 -19.66 9.63
N LEU A 215 -1.72 -20.50 8.63
CA LEU A 215 -2.69 -21.53 8.24
C LEU A 215 -2.34 -22.85 8.91
N ARG A 216 -3.35 -23.68 9.16
CA ARG A 216 -3.23 -25.05 9.66
C ARG A 216 -3.95 -26.00 8.73
N SER A 217 -3.26 -27.07 8.30
CA SER A 217 -3.86 -28.12 7.47
C SER A 217 -4.85 -28.98 8.25
N SER A 218 -5.64 -29.78 7.54
CA SER A 218 -6.52 -30.80 8.13
C SER A 218 -5.79 -31.86 8.97
N THR A 219 -4.49 -32.05 8.73
CA THR A 219 -3.61 -32.95 9.50
C THR A 219 -2.89 -32.26 10.66
N GLY A 220 -3.14 -30.96 10.89
CA GLY A 220 -2.58 -30.19 11.98
C GLY A 220 -1.24 -29.51 11.68
N VAL A 221 -0.73 -29.57 10.44
CA VAL A 221 0.51 -28.89 10.05
C VAL A 221 0.28 -27.39 9.99
N VAL A 222 1.00 -26.62 10.78
CA VAL A 222 0.93 -25.16 10.81
C VAL A 222 1.99 -24.56 9.91
N PHE A 223 1.60 -23.67 8.99
CA PHE A 223 2.48 -23.05 8.00
C PHE A 223 2.08 -21.60 7.71
N GLY A 224 3.07 -20.79 7.37
CA GLY A 224 2.97 -19.36 7.12
C GLY A 224 3.67 -18.94 5.82
N LEU A 225 4.15 -17.71 5.81
CA LEU A 225 4.97 -17.10 4.77
C LEU A 225 6.43 -17.61 4.81
N GLY A 226 7.14 -17.30 3.73
CA GLY A 226 8.55 -17.63 3.58
C GLY A 226 8.78 -19.08 3.14
N ARG A 227 10.02 -19.39 2.77
CA ARG A 227 10.39 -20.68 2.17
C ARG A 227 10.18 -21.88 3.11
N THR A 228 10.32 -21.66 4.41
CA THR A 228 10.13 -22.69 5.44
C THR A 228 8.72 -22.68 6.04
N GLY A 229 7.89 -21.68 5.71
CA GLY A 229 6.55 -21.53 6.28
C GLY A 229 6.55 -21.06 7.75
N ASP A 230 7.66 -20.52 8.26
CA ASP A 230 7.76 -20.14 9.67
C ASP A 230 7.28 -18.72 9.96
N VAL A 231 7.18 -17.86 8.96
CA VAL A 231 6.87 -16.44 9.15
C VAL A 231 5.34 -16.26 9.18
N PRO A 232 4.75 -15.66 10.23
CA PRO A 232 3.32 -15.36 10.22
C PRO A 232 3.00 -14.23 9.23
N PHE A 233 1.76 -14.18 8.75
CA PHE A 233 1.16 -12.94 8.26
C PHE A 233 0.42 -12.25 9.42
N TRP A 234 0.18 -10.95 9.36
CA TRP A 234 -0.23 -10.21 10.55
C TRP A 234 -1.26 -9.12 10.30
N VAL A 235 -1.86 -8.66 11.40
CA VAL A 235 -2.57 -7.39 11.50
C VAL A 235 -1.78 -6.50 12.46
N LYS A 236 -1.57 -5.23 12.09
CA LYS A 236 -0.90 -4.23 12.94
C LYS A 236 -1.68 -2.93 12.94
N ILE A 237 -2.12 -2.48 14.12
CA ILE A 237 -2.91 -1.26 14.29
C ILE A 237 -2.30 -0.36 15.36
N GLN A 238 -2.67 0.92 15.34
CA GLN A 238 -2.36 1.88 16.41
C GLN A 238 -3.65 2.28 17.09
N VAL A 239 -3.86 1.85 18.33
CA VAL A 239 -4.94 2.38 19.15
C VAL A 239 -4.50 3.74 19.67
N LYS A 240 -5.23 4.78 19.30
CA LYS A 240 -5.06 6.12 19.88
C LYS A 240 -6.39 6.53 20.49
N PRO A 241 -6.42 6.97 21.77
CA PRO A 241 -7.62 7.52 22.35
C PRO A 241 -8.04 8.70 21.47
N MET A 242 -9.35 8.84 21.33
CA MET A 242 -9.88 10.09 20.82
C MET A 242 -9.43 11.17 21.77
N VAL A 243 -8.53 12.04 21.31
CA VAL A 243 -8.21 13.24 22.06
C VAL A 243 -9.49 14.05 22.01
N VAL A 244 -10.29 13.99 23.09
CA VAL A 244 -11.29 14.99 23.37
C VAL A 244 -10.48 16.24 23.66
N LEU A 245 -10.07 16.94 22.61
CA LEU A 245 -9.45 18.25 22.74
C LEU A 245 -10.51 19.07 23.48
N THR A 246 -10.23 19.42 24.73
CA THR A 246 -10.94 20.52 25.36
C THR A 246 -10.76 21.68 24.39
N ALA A 247 -11.88 22.16 23.85
CA ALA A 247 -11.91 23.19 22.82
C ALA A 247 -10.87 24.28 23.14
N ALA A 248 -10.02 24.62 22.18
CA ALA A 248 -8.96 25.61 22.39
C ALA A 248 -9.56 26.89 22.99
N PRO A 249 -8.81 27.66 23.83
CA PRO A 249 -9.30 28.93 24.36
C PRO A 249 -9.88 29.80 23.24
N GLY A 250 -11.12 30.27 23.39
CA GLY A 250 -11.85 30.95 22.32
C GLY A 250 -12.50 30.01 21.31
N THR A 251 -12.85 28.78 21.68
CA THR A 251 -13.64 27.87 20.84
C THR A 251 -14.92 27.49 21.56
N ALA A 252 -16.07 27.80 20.95
CA ALA A 252 -17.39 27.49 21.47
C ALA A 252 -17.82 26.04 21.15
N LEU A 253 -17.37 25.52 20.00
CA LEU A 253 -17.62 24.15 19.57
C LEU A 253 -16.46 23.71 18.68
N ASP A 254 -15.86 22.56 18.99
CA ASP A 254 -14.87 21.91 18.13
C ASP A 254 -15.51 20.67 17.53
N PHE A 255 -15.84 20.73 16.24
CA PHE A 255 -16.60 19.68 15.57
C PHE A 255 -15.78 18.39 15.46
N ALA A 256 -14.46 18.49 15.26
CA ALA A 256 -13.60 17.32 15.16
C ALA A 256 -13.38 16.67 16.52
N ALA A 257 -13.28 17.44 17.60
CA ALA A 257 -13.16 16.89 18.96
C ALA A 257 -14.50 16.31 19.48
N SER A 258 -15.63 16.88 19.07
CA SER A 258 -16.96 16.49 19.56
C SER A 258 -17.76 15.63 18.58
N TYR A 259 -17.16 15.10 17.51
CA TYR A 259 -17.93 14.44 16.45
C TYR A 259 -18.72 13.22 16.92
N CYS A 260 -18.26 12.48 17.94
CA CYS A 260 -19.07 11.39 18.53
C CYS A 260 -20.14 11.82 19.51
N GLN A 261 -20.23 13.12 19.83
CA GLN A 261 -21.40 13.68 20.51
C GLN A 261 -22.52 14.03 19.52
N ALA A 262 -22.20 14.09 18.21
CA ALA A 262 -23.20 14.31 17.17
C ALA A 262 -23.95 13.02 16.83
N SER A 263 -25.22 13.18 16.44
CA SER A 263 -25.99 12.08 15.85
C SER A 263 -25.74 12.03 14.34
N TRP A 264 -25.24 10.90 13.84
CA TRP A 264 -24.89 10.71 12.44
C TRP A 264 -25.89 9.83 11.70
N THR A 265 -26.32 10.29 10.54
CA THR A 265 -27.24 9.57 9.63
C THR A 265 -26.77 9.71 8.20
N SER A 266 -26.94 8.67 7.40
CA SER A 266 -26.80 8.72 5.94
C SER A 266 -28.15 8.54 5.25
N SER A 267 -28.17 8.52 3.92
CA SER A 267 -29.37 8.14 3.16
C SER A 267 -29.77 6.67 3.36
N VAL A 268 -28.92 5.86 3.99
CA VAL A 268 -29.11 4.42 4.16
C VAL A 268 -29.46 4.05 5.60
N LYS A 269 -28.71 4.58 6.58
CA LYS A 269 -28.83 4.16 7.98
C LYS A 269 -28.36 5.24 8.96
N THR A 270 -28.66 5.01 10.24
CA THR A 270 -27.95 5.70 11.34
C THR A 270 -26.54 5.12 11.45
N LEU A 271 -25.53 5.98 11.58
CA LEU A 271 -24.12 5.59 11.62
C LEU A 271 -23.62 5.54 13.07
N SER A 272 -22.76 4.55 13.36
CA SER A 272 -21.99 4.55 14.61
C SER A 272 -20.87 5.59 14.55
N CYS A 273 -20.34 5.97 15.71
CA CYS A 273 -19.22 6.88 15.80
C CYS A 273 -18.06 6.28 16.65
N PRO A 274 -16.84 6.17 16.09
CA PRO A 274 -16.55 6.27 14.65
C PRO A 274 -17.30 5.19 13.86
N SER A 275 -17.49 5.42 12.56
CA SER A 275 -17.98 4.37 11.66
C SER A 275 -16.81 3.56 11.10
N PRO A 276 -17.06 2.40 10.48
CA PRO A 276 -16.05 1.75 9.65
C PRO A 276 -15.49 2.73 8.62
N ALA A 277 -14.17 2.84 8.56
CA ALA A 277 -13.50 3.75 7.63
C ALA A 277 -13.77 3.35 6.18
N ASN A 278 -13.91 4.33 5.28
CA ASN A 278 -14.12 4.12 3.85
C ASN A 278 -15.35 3.25 3.50
N ASP A 279 -16.39 3.26 4.34
CA ASP A 279 -17.70 2.67 3.99
C ASP A 279 -18.46 3.61 3.05
N PHE A 280 -18.13 3.57 1.76
CA PHE A 280 -18.80 4.35 0.73
C PHE A 280 -20.24 3.90 0.50
N ALA A 281 -20.56 2.61 0.73
CA ALA A 281 -21.90 2.10 0.49
C ALA A 281 -22.92 2.71 1.46
N ASN A 282 -22.59 2.76 2.75
CA ASN A 282 -23.49 3.28 3.77
C ASN A 282 -23.18 4.71 4.22
N GLY A 283 -22.04 5.27 3.82
CA GLY A 283 -21.49 6.50 4.35
C GLY A 283 -20.65 6.25 5.60
N SER A 284 -19.70 7.14 5.85
CA SER A 284 -18.72 6.99 6.94
C SER A 284 -18.31 8.33 7.54
N ILE A 285 -18.14 8.33 8.86
CA ILE A 285 -17.57 9.38 9.69
C ILE A 285 -16.35 8.85 10.44
N THR A 286 -15.19 9.43 10.17
CA THR A 286 -13.94 9.11 10.89
C THR A 286 -13.19 10.39 11.24
N TYR A 287 -12.18 10.24 12.09
CA TYR A 287 -11.31 11.30 12.56
C TYR A 287 -9.86 10.92 12.30
N THR A 288 -9.03 11.89 11.93
CA THR A 288 -7.58 11.73 11.76
C THR A 288 -6.85 12.96 12.28
N VAL A 289 -5.67 12.76 12.87
CA VAL A 289 -4.75 13.84 13.33
C VAL A 289 -3.62 14.10 12.35
N SER A 290 -3.61 13.37 11.23
CA SER A 290 -2.60 13.52 10.20
C SER A 290 -3.23 13.28 8.83
N PRO A 291 -4.16 14.16 8.39
CA PRO A 291 -4.80 14.00 7.10
C PRO A 291 -3.80 14.28 5.98
N ARG A 292 -3.84 13.44 4.94
CA ARG A 292 -3.16 13.73 3.68
C ARG A 292 -4.16 14.40 2.74
N LEU A 293 -3.98 15.69 2.51
CA LEU A 293 -4.87 16.51 1.69
C LEU A 293 -4.62 16.23 0.21
N GLU A 294 -5.60 16.50 -0.65
CA GLU A 294 -5.39 16.50 -2.10
C GLU A 294 -4.17 17.32 -2.52
N GLY A 295 -3.48 16.91 -3.58
CA GLY A 295 -2.14 17.45 -3.90
C GLY A 295 -1.01 16.86 -3.05
N GLY A 296 -1.33 16.00 -2.08
CA GLY A 296 -0.39 15.14 -1.37
C GLY A 296 0.28 15.78 -0.15
N TYR A 297 -0.19 16.95 0.28
CA TYR A 297 0.28 17.63 1.49
C TYR A 297 -0.11 16.82 2.73
N GLN A 298 0.87 16.53 3.57
CA GLN A 298 0.64 15.85 4.85
C GLN A 298 0.52 16.93 5.93
N ASP A 299 -0.68 17.02 6.50
CA ASP A 299 -1.00 17.94 7.57
C ASP A 299 -0.89 17.21 8.93
N ASP A 300 -0.68 17.96 10.01
CA ASP A 300 -0.57 17.48 11.40
C ASP A 300 -1.67 18.01 12.33
N GLU A 301 -2.64 18.75 11.77
CA GLU A 301 -3.85 19.18 12.45
C GLU A 301 -5.01 18.18 12.30
N PRO A 302 -5.95 18.14 13.27
CA PRO A 302 -7.08 17.24 13.22
C PRO A 302 -8.06 17.57 12.09
N ALA A 303 -8.48 16.52 11.37
CA ALA A 303 -9.57 16.58 10.41
C ALA A 303 -10.67 15.57 10.73
N LEU A 304 -11.89 16.01 10.49
CA LEU A 304 -13.06 15.16 10.38
C LEU A 304 -13.20 14.70 8.93
N VAL A 305 -13.40 13.40 8.70
CA VAL A 305 -13.55 12.84 7.36
C VAL A 305 -15.00 12.39 7.19
N LEU A 306 -15.68 13.01 6.23
CA LEU A 306 -17.07 12.73 5.86
C LEU A 306 -17.09 11.99 4.53
N ILE A 307 -17.78 10.86 4.50
CA ILE A 307 -18.03 10.07 3.30
C ILE A 307 -19.55 9.95 3.15
N PRO A 308 -20.16 10.58 2.13
CA PRO A 308 -21.58 10.36 1.85
C PRO A 308 -21.83 8.90 1.44
N SER A 309 -23.03 8.39 1.67
CA SER A 309 -23.42 7.10 1.11
C SER A 309 -23.41 7.14 -0.43
N ASN A 310 -23.19 6.00 -1.07
CA ASN A 310 -23.23 5.87 -2.52
C ASN A 310 -24.67 5.83 -3.05
N GLY A 311 -24.85 6.20 -4.31
CA GLY A 311 -26.14 6.24 -5.01
C GLY A 311 -26.69 7.65 -5.16
N SER A 312 -27.67 7.82 -6.06
CA SER A 312 -28.25 9.13 -6.37
C SER A 312 -28.85 9.79 -5.12
N GLY A 313 -28.32 10.96 -4.75
CA GLY A 313 -28.74 11.70 -3.55
C GLY A 313 -28.19 11.13 -2.24
N GLY A 314 -27.14 10.32 -2.31
CA GLY A 314 -26.45 9.80 -1.14
C GLY A 314 -25.81 10.91 -0.33
N PHE A 315 -25.94 10.82 1.00
CA PHE A 315 -25.52 11.88 1.92
C PHE A 315 -25.00 11.32 3.24
N ILE A 316 -24.31 12.18 3.97
CA ILE A 316 -24.02 12.05 5.39
C ILE A 316 -24.40 13.35 6.11
N ASN A 317 -25.02 13.20 7.27
CA ASN A 317 -25.57 14.29 8.06
C ASN A 317 -25.23 14.07 9.55
N GLY A 318 -24.48 15.01 10.14
CA GLY A 318 -24.10 15.01 11.55
C GLY A 318 -24.74 16.19 12.28
N ARG A 319 -25.65 15.92 13.22
CA ARG A 319 -26.27 16.95 14.06
C ARG A 319 -25.60 17.01 15.43
N PHE A 320 -25.01 18.14 15.75
CA PHE A 320 -24.28 18.34 17.00
C PHE A 320 -25.22 18.75 18.14
N PRO A 321 -24.86 18.49 19.41
CA PRO A 321 -25.55 19.06 20.56
C PRO A 321 -25.66 20.58 20.45
N ALA A 322 -26.73 21.14 20.99
CA ALA A 322 -26.96 22.57 20.89
C ALA A 322 -25.96 23.36 21.75
N ILE A 323 -25.44 24.46 21.20
CA ILE A 323 -24.61 25.43 21.94
C ILE A 323 -25.27 26.80 21.93
N THR A 324 -24.94 27.63 22.92
CA THR A 324 -25.32 29.04 22.90
C THR A 324 -24.29 29.84 22.11
N VAL A 325 -24.74 30.45 21.01
CA VAL A 325 -23.91 31.30 20.15
C VAL A 325 -23.76 32.68 20.79
N GLN A 326 -22.58 33.27 20.69
CA GLN A 326 -22.28 34.64 21.12
C GLN A 326 -22.12 35.60 19.94
N SER A 327 -22.27 36.89 20.23
CA SER A 327 -21.94 37.92 19.25
C SER A 327 -20.46 37.85 18.92
N GLY A 328 -20.12 37.81 17.64
CA GLY A 328 -18.75 37.65 17.17
C GLY A 328 -18.32 36.22 16.87
N ASP A 329 -19.10 35.20 17.28
CA ASP A 329 -18.78 33.81 16.95
C ASP A 329 -18.71 33.61 15.41
N ARG A 330 -17.75 32.80 14.96
CA ARG A 330 -17.52 32.46 13.55
C ARG A 330 -17.33 30.96 13.35
N PHE A 331 -17.89 30.42 12.28
CA PHE A 331 -17.53 29.07 11.84
C PHE A 331 -16.27 29.14 10.97
N GLN A 332 -15.26 28.35 11.32
CA GLN A 332 -14.00 28.25 10.60
C GLN A 332 -13.70 26.78 10.27
N ALA A 333 -13.31 26.52 9.04
CA ALA A 333 -12.81 25.21 8.60
C ALA A 333 -11.96 25.36 7.33
N LEU A 334 -11.04 24.44 7.11
CA LEU A 334 -10.51 24.15 5.78
C LEU A 334 -11.24 22.92 5.25
N ILE A 335 -11.69 22.93 4.00
CA ILE A 335 -12.38 21.79 3.40
C ILE A 335 -11.75 21.43 2.05
N GLY A 336 -11.89 20.17 1.66
CA GLY A 336 -11.39 19.64 0.40
C GLY A 336 -11.50 18.12 0.38
N CYS A 337 -10.94 17.50 -0.66
CA CYS A 337 -10.87 16.06 -0.79
C CYS A 337 -9.57 15.51 -0.18
N LEU A 338 -9.63 14.34 0.46
CA LEU A 338 -8.42 13.64 0.87
C LEU A 338 -7.64 13.15 -0.36
N ASP A 339 -6.35 12.97 -0.18
CA ASP A 339 -5.49 12.39 -1.20
C ASP A 339 -5.96 10.99 -1.66
N ASN A 340 -5.61 10.62 -2.88
CA ASN A 340 -6.05 9.40 -3.58
C ASN A 340 -7.56 9.29 -3.78
N SER A 341 -8.29 10.41 -3.86
CA SER A 341 -9.72 10.47 -4.16
C SER A 341 -10.02 11.18 -5.50
N PRO A 342 -9.50 10.70 -6.64
CA PRO A 342 -9.60 11.38 -7.93
C PRO A 342 -11.04 11.60 -8.43
N GLY A 343 -12.01 10.80 -7.97
CA GLY A 343 -13.43 10.91 -8.29
C GLY A 343 -14.24 11.74 -7.28
N CYS A 344 -13.60 12.28 -6.24
CA CYS A 344 -14.26 13.07 -5.21
C CYS A 344 -15.01 14.25 -5.81
N ASN A 345 -16.32 14.30 -5.54
CA ASN A 345 -17.20 15.40 -5.94
C ASN A 345 -18.34 15.52 -4.92
N VAL A 346 -18.13 16.37 -3.92
CA VAL A 346 -19.00 16.49 -2.75
C VAL A 346 -19.51 17.91 -2.63
N MET A 347 -20.81 18.06 -2.38
CA MET A 347 -21.36 19.33 -1.91
C MET A 347 -21.44 19.28 -0.39
N PHE A 348 -20.67 20.15 0.26
CA PHE A 348 -20.71 20.38 1.69
C PHE A 348 -21.67 21.53 2.01
N GLN A 349 -22.44 21.37 3.09
CA GLN A 349 -23.31 22.39 3.63
C GLN A 349 -23.12 22.51 5.13
N LEU A 350 -22.97 23.76 5.59
CA LEU A 350 -23.13 24.07 7.00
C LEU A 350 -24.57 24.51 7.22
N ASN A 351 -25.28 23.74 8.02
CA ASN A 351 -26.67 23.95 8.35
C ASN A 351 -26.82 24.19 9.86
N TYR A 352 -27.96 24.74 10.27
CA TYR A 352 -28.30 24.90 11.68
C TYR A 352 -29.79 24.72 11.95
N SER A 353 -30.13 24.50 13.21
CA SER A 353 -31.51 24.53 13.73
C SER A 353 -31.52 25.20 15.09
N ILE A 354 -32.56 26.01 15.36
CA ILE A 354 -32.78 26.66 16.65
C ILE A 354 -33.92 25.94 17.37
N GLY A 355 -33.68 25.49 18.60
CA GLY A 355 -34.71 24.86 19.43
C GLY A 355 -35.40 23.63 18.80
N GLY A 356 -34.70 22.91 17.91
CA GLY A 356 -35.27 21.77 17.16
C GLY A 356 -36.21 22.16 16.02
N GLY A 357 -36.25 23.43 15.62
CA GLY A 357 -37.03 23.94 14.49
C GLY A 357 -36.49 23.53 13.12
N ALA A 358 -37.04 24.14 12.07
CA ALA A 358 -36.65 23.87 10.68
C ALA A 358 -35.14 24.09 10.46
N VAL A 359 -34.53 23.20 9.67
CA VAL A 359 -33.13 23.33 9.28
C VAL A 359 -32.96 24.52 8.34
N GLN A 360 -31.95 25.34 8.61
CA GLN A 360 -31.58 26.52 7.82
C GLN A 360 -30.14 26.36 7.31
N ASN A 361 -29.85 26.88 6.12
CA ASN A 361 -28.51 26.81 5.51
C ASN A 361 -27.72 28.09 5.80
N LEU A 362 -26.47 27.94 6.26
CA LEU A 362 -25.52 29.04 6.42
C LEU A 362 -24.60 29.21 5.22
N GLY A 363 -24.37 28.12 4.48
CA GLY A 363 -23.58 28.13 3.25
C GLY A 363 -23.51 26.75 2.62
N SER A 364 -23.14 26.74 1.34
CA SER A 364 -22.93 25.54 0.55
C SER A 364 -21.67 25.71 -0.29
N TRP A 365 -20.82 24.68 -0.34
CA TRP A 365 -19.54 24.67 -1.05
C TRP A 365 -19.39 23.35 -1.77
N THR A 366 -18.90 23.38 -3.00
CA THR A 366 -18.62 22.17 -3.77
C THR A 366 -17.12 21.94 -3.76
N GLU A 367 -16.72 20.75 -3.35
CA GLU A 367 -15.34 20.27 -3.42
C GLU A 367 -15.22 19.19 -4.49
N VAL A 368 -14.17 19.30 -5.28
CA VAL A 368 -13.76 18.32 -6.28
C VAL A 368 -12.26 18.07 -6.10
N SER A 369 -11.79 16.87 -6.42
CA SER A 369 -10.35 16.59 -6.36
C SER A 369 -9.59 17.33 -7.48
N ASP A 370 -9.24 18.59 -7.23
CA ASP A 370 -8.54 19.48 -8.17
C ASP A 370 -7.15 19.94 -7.67
N GLY A 371 -6.74 19.47 -6.50
CA GLY A 371 -5.47 19.80 -5.87
C GLY A 371 -5.49 21.09 -5.06
N ASN A 372 -6.64 21.74 -4.91
CA ASN A 372 -6.84 22.91 -4.07
C ASN A 372 -7.82 22.59 -2.93
N TRP A 373 -7.90 23.48 -1.95
CA TRP A 373 -8.81 23.36 -0.82
C TRP A 373 -9.39 24.73 -0.48
N GLN A 374 -10.60 24.74 0.08
CA GLN A 374 -11.31 25.97 0.39
C GLN A 374 -11.27 26.30 1.87
N ARG A 375 -11.02 27.57 2.18
CA ARG A 375 -11.12 28.09 3.54
C ARG A 375 -12.52 28.68 3.76
N ILE A 376 -13.25 28.11 4.71
CA ILE A 376 -14.50 28.66 5.18
C ILE A 376 -14.22 29.49 6.43
N ASP A 377 -14.69 30.74 6.41
CA ASP A 377 -14.69 31.60 7.59
C ASP A 377 -15.92 32.52 7.55
N ILE A 378 -17.02 32.09 8.17
CA ILE A 378 -18.30 32.81 8.09
C ILE A 378 -18.77 33.28 9.48
N PRO A 379 -19.37 34.48 9.58
CA PRO A 379 -19.95 34.95 10.83
C PRO A 379 -21.22 34.16 11.16
N VAL A 380 -21.31 33.66 12.40
CA VAL A 380 -22.54 33.05 12.94
C VAL A 380 -23.13 33.87 14.08
N GLY A 381 -22.51 35.00 14.45
CA GLY A 381 -22.98 35.91 15.49
C GLY A 381 -24.38 36.51 15.26
N GLY A 382 -24.96 36.39 14.07
CA GLY A 382 -26.38 36.70 13.83
C GLY A 382 -27.33 35.77 14.60
N LEU A 383 -26.83 34.66 15.12
CA LEU A 383 -27.56 33.69 15.96
C LEU A 383 -27.30 33.91 17.46
N ALA A 384 -26.68 35.03 17.85
CA ALA A 384 -26.30 35.29 19.23
C ALA A 384 -27.48 35.15 20.21
N GLY A 385 -27.21 34.49 21.35
CA GLY A 385 -28.20 34.21 22.40
C GLY A 385 -29.11 33.02 22.11
N GLN A 386 -29.12 32.47 20.89
CA GLN A 386 -29.92 31.31 20.54
C GLN A 386 -29.24 30.00 20.96
N SER A 387 -30.04 28.99 21.28
CA SER A 387 -29.58 27.61 21.42
C SER A 387 -29.60 26.93 20.04
N VAL A 388 -28.41 26.75 19.47
CA VAL A 388 -28.21 26.38 18.07
C VAL A 388 -27.59 24.99 17.97
N GLN A 389 -28.25 24.09 17.26
CA GLN A 389 -27.63 22.86 16.76
C GLN A 389 -27.00 23.13 15.41
N PHE A 390 -25.67 23.00 15.32
CA PHE A 390 -24.99 22.99 14.03
C PHE A 390 -25.04 21.61 13.40
N ILE A 391 -25.11 21.59 12.07
CA ILE A 391 -25.34 20.40 11.29
C ILE A 391 -24.34 20.39 10.13
N LEU A 392 -23.46 19.40 10.11
CA LEU A 392 -22.56 19.15 8.99
C LEU A 392 -23.28 18.21 8.03
N TYR A 393 -23.49 18.67 6.80
CA TYR A 393 -24.14 17.88 5.75
C TYR A 393 -23.21 17.80 4.55
N ALA A 394 -23.06 16.61 3.98
CA ALA A 394 -22.32 16.40 2.75
C ALA A 394 -23.07 15.39 1.89
N ASN A 395 -23.22 15.66 0.59
CA ASN A 395 -23.81 14.73 -0.37
C ASN A 395 -22.91 14.52 -1.58
N ASN A 396 -23.06 13.35 -2.20
CA ASN A 396 -22.46 13.10 -3.50
C ASN A 396 -23.08 14.03 -4.54
N ASN A 397 -22.28 14.88 -5.15
CA ASN A 397 -22.77 15.91 -6.07
C ASN A 397 -22.83 15.42 -7.52
N ASN A 398 -22.11 14.34 -7.83
CA ASN A 398 -22.19 13.62 -9.11
C ASN A 398 -23.08 12.35 -9.04
N GLY A 399 -23.75 12.08 -7.91
CA GLY A 399 -24.62 10.92 -7.70
C GLY A 399 -23.91 9.60 -7.43
N THR A 400 -22.58 9.60 -7.26
CA THR A 400 -21.77 8.43 -6.94
C THR A 400 -20.78 8.75 -5.84
N SER A 401 -20.70 7.90 -4.81
CA SER A 401 -19.65 7.94 -3.81
C SER A 401 -18.82 6.66 -3.92
N THR A 402 -17.74 6.70 -4.69
CA THR A 402 -16.77 5.59 -4.79
C THR A 402 -15.49 5.90 -4.05
N ASP A 403 -15.16 7.19 -3.94
CA ASP A 403 -13.97 7.71 -3.31
C ASP A 403 -14.18 9.13 -2.75
N ASP A 404 -15.42 9.59 -2.57
CA ASP A 404 -15.77 10.88 -1.97
C ASP A 404 -15.35 10.94 -0.50
N ARG A 405 -14.10 11.33 -0.25
CA ARG A 405 -13.54 11.52 1.08
C ARG A 405 -13.37 13.01 1.33
N LEU A 406 -14.43 13.66 1.77
CA LEU A 406 -14.38 15.07 2.17
C LEU A 406 -13.68 15.18 3.52
N PHE A 407 -12.68 16.05 3.64
CA PHE A 407 -12.12 16.44 4.93
C PHE A 407 -12.67 17.81 5.37
N LEU A 408 -12.80 17.98 6.68
CA LEU A 408 -12.91 19.27 7.34
C LEU A 408 -11.76 19.37 8.34
N LEU A 409 -10.76 20.19 8.05
CA LEU A 409 -9.59 20.45 8.88
C LEU A 409 -9.90 21.57 9.87
N VAL A 410 -9.64 21.30 11.15
CA VAL A 410 -9.95 22.20 12.29
C VAL A 410 -11.33 22.88 12.19
N PRO A 411 -12.43 22.13 12.01
CA PRO A 411 -13.77 22.70 11.96
C PRO A 411 -14.17 23.15 13.36
N ILE A 412 -14.35 24.46 13.56
CA ILE A 412 -14.67 25.05 14.87
C ILE A 412 -15.70 26.19 14.74
N ILE A 413 -16.47 26.40 15.82
CA ILE A 413 -17.07 27.70 16.13
C ILE A 413 -16.07 28.44 17.01
N LYS A 414 -15.36 29.39 16.42
CA LYS A 414 -14.44 30.29 17.12
C LYS A 414 -15.21 31.41 17.81
N ARG A 415 -14.74 31.78 18.99
CA ARG A 415 -15.27 32.82 19.87
C ARG A 415 -14.28 33.95 20.07
#